data_AF-A0A6G6AJ66-F1
#
_entry.id   AF-A0A6G6AJ66-F1
#
_cell.length_a   1.000
_cell.length_b   1.000
_cell.length_c   1.000
_cell.angle_alpha   90.00
_cell.angle_beta   90.00
_cell.angle_gamma   90.00
#
_symmetry.space_group_name_H-M   'P 1'
#
loop_
_entity.id
_entity.type
_entity.pdbx_description
1 polymer ?
#
loop_
_entity_poly.entity_id
_entity_poly.type
_entity_poly.pdbx_seq_one_letter_code
_entity_poly.pdbx_strand_id
1 'polypeptide(L)'
;MRDSRGIWPLNAISTGPGLKASAARDEGCEEAYRLWVEDTGETDFDTFRDARWGEADSEEAFAVEFASDTGLLADVPETVALYFDYEAYARDLFPDSFTFIDGHVFRR
;
A
#
# COMPACT_ATOMS: atom_id res chain seq x y z
N MET A 1 8.87 -15.16 -27.59
CA MET A 1 7.70 -14.49 -28.17
C MET A 1 6.78 -14.17 -27.00
N ARG A 2 6.68 -12.89 -26.62
CA ARG A 2 6.04 -12.40 -25.38
C ARG A 2 4.57 -12.14 -25.74
N ASP A 3 3.61 -12.82 -25.09
CA ASP A 3 2.18 -12.55 -25.27
C ASP A 3 1.80 -11.34 -24.41
N SER A 4 1.21 -10.33 -25.04
CA SER A 4 0.91 -9.00 -24.49
C SER A 4 -0.48 -8.89 -23.86
N ARG A 5 -1.02 -9.98 -23.31
CA ARG A 5 -2.23 -9.93 -22.47
C ARG A 5 -1.98 -10.77 -21.22
N GLY A 6 -1.75 -10.10 -20.10
CA GLY A 6 -1.38 -10.67 -18.80
C GLY A 6 -2.47 -11.55 -18.16
N ILE A 7 -2.75 -12.70 -18.77
CA ILE A 7 -3.53 -13.77 -18.16
C ILE A 7 -2.54 -14.90 -17.85
N TRP A 8 -2.17 -15.02 -16.58
CA TRP A 8 -1.28 -16.06 -16.09
C TRP A 8 -1.85 -17.46 -16.40
N PRO A 9 -1.02 -18.43 -16.86
CA PRO A 9 -1.51 -19.77 -17.18
C PRO A 9 -1.93 -20.53 -15.92
N LEU A 10 -3.16 -21.09 -15.94
CA LEU A 10 -3.87 -21.76 -14.84
C LEU A 10 -3.22 -23.05 -14.28
N ASN A 11 -2.02 -23.42 -14.72
CA ASN A 11 -1.41 -24.72 -14.37
C ASN A 11 -0.01 -24.54 -13.76
N ALA A 12 0.05 -24.05 -12.51
CA ALA A 12 1.29 -24.05 -11.72
C ALA A 12 1.00 -24.40 -10.25
N ILE A 13 0.68 -25.67 -10.00
CA ILE A 13 0.67 -26.29 -8.66
C ILE A 13 2.11 -26.84 -8.51
N SER A 14 2.99 -26.37 -7.62
CA SER A 14 2.89 -26.59 -6.17
C SER A 14 3.90 -25.76 -5.34
N THR A 15 4.77 -24.93 -5.92
CA THR A 15 5.68 -24.04 -5.16
C THR A 15 6.15 -22.89 -6.06
N GLY A 16 5.24 -22.00 -6.45
CA GLY A 16 5.56 -20.90 -7.37
C GLY A 16 4.53 -19.76 -7.36
N PRO A 17 4.76 -18.69 -8.16
CA PRO A 17 3.96 -17.46 -8.20
C PRO A 17 2.44 -17.68 -8.32
N GLY A 18 2.01 -18.80 -8.90
CA GLY A 18 0.61 -19.17 -9.05
C GLY A 18 -0.14 -19.47 -7.75
N LEU A 19 0.54 -19.88 -6.68
CA LEU A 19 -0.10 -20.10 -5.36
C LEU A 19 -0.30 -18.79 -4.58
N LYS A 20 0.49 -17.77 -4.91
CA LYS A 20 0.47 -16.47 -4.24
C LYS A 20 -0.60 -15.54 -4.83
N ALA A 21 -0.80 -15.63 -6.14
CA ALA A 21 -1.92 -14.96 -6.81
C ALA A 21 -3.29 -15.47 -6.33
N SER A 22 -3.43 -16.76 -5.99
CA SER A 22 -4.69 -17.28 -5.42
C SER A 22 -4.98 -16.75 -4.02
N ALA A 23 -3.97 -16.52 -3.19
CA ALA A 23 -4.16 -15.92 -1.86
C ALA A 23 -4.62 -14.45 -1.96
N ALA A 24 -3.99 -13.67 -2.85
CA ALA A 24 -4.42 -12.30 -3.14
C ALA A 24 -5.86 -12.23 -3.66
N ARG A 25 -6.25 -13.20 -4.49
CA ARG A 25 -7.61 -13.34 -5.03
C ARG A 25 -8.65 -13.66 -3.97
N ASP A 26 -8.33 -14.58 -3.06
CA ASP A 26 -9.23 -14.95 -1.97
C ASP A 26 -9.44 -13.78 -0.98
N GLU A 27 -8.45 -12.89 -0.83
CA GLU A 27 -8.53 -11.66 -0.02
C GLU A 27 -8.98 -10.41 -0.82
N GLY A 28 -9.27 -10.55 -2.12
CA GLY A 28 -9.67 -9.44 -2.98
C GLY A 28 -8.60 -8.37 -3.21
N CYS A 29 -7.32 -8.66 -2.91
CA CYS A 29 -6.19 -7.74 -2.95
C CYS A 29 -5.29 -7.95 -4.19
N GLU A 30 -5.81 -8.54 -5.27
CA GLU A 30 -5.02 -8.83 -6.49
C GLU A 30 -4.35 -7.60 -7.09
N GLU A 31 -5.08 -6.47 -7.12
CA GLU A 31 -4.57 -5.24 -7.72
C GLU A 31 -3.45 -4.62 -6.88
N ALA A 32 -3.67 -4.52 -5.56
CA ALA A 32 -2.64 -4.09 -4.62
C ALA A 32 -1.38 -4.97 -4.71
N TYR A 33 -1.54 -6.30 -4.80
CA TYR A 33 -0.41 -7.21 -4.94
C TYR A 33 0.35 -6.98 -6.24
N ARG A 34 -0.36 -6.81 -7.36
CA ARG A 34 0.25 -6.54 -8.67
C ARG A 34 1.09 -5.25 -8.64
N LEU A 35 0.53 -4.17 -8.11
CA LEU A 35 1.21 -2.88 -8.01
C LEU A 35 2.45 -2.96 -7.11
N TRP A 36 2.36 -3.65 -5.97
CA TRP A 36 3.50 -3.83 -5.07
C TRP A 36 4.63 -4.66 -5.70
N VAL A 37 4.30 -5.73 -6.44
CA VAL A 37 5.28 -6.53 -7.19
C VAL A 37 5.96 -5.69 -8.27
N GLU A 38 5.20 -4.82 -8.96
CA GLU A 38 5.74 -3.93 -10.01
C GLU A 38 6.69 -2.86 -9.44
N ASP A 39 6.42 -2.34 -8.25
CA ASP A 39 7.24 -1.33 -7.57
C ASP A 39 8.50 -1.92 -6.92
N THR A 40 8.35 -3.00 -6.15
CA THR A 40 9.44 -3.57 -5.34
C THR A 40 10.23 -4.67 -6.06
N GLY A 41 9.62 -5.34 -7.05
CA GLY A 41 10.14 -6.55 -7.67
C GLY A 41 10.02 -7.82 -6.82
N GLU A 42 9.54 -7.69 -5.58
CA GLU A 42 9.35 -8.80 -4.67
C GLU A 42 8.06 -9.57 -5.00
N THR A 43 8.07 -10.87 -4.76
CA THR A 43 6.92 -11.74 -5.07
C THR A 43 6.52 -12.58 -3.85
N ASP A 44 6.94 -12.17 -2.66
CA ASP A 44 6.57 -12.85 -1.44
C ASP A 44 5.26 -12.31 -0.85
N PHE A 45 4.30 -13.22 -0.65
CA PHE A 45 2.95 -12.83 -0.23
C PHE A 45 2.90 -12.46 1.25
N ASP A 46 3.71 -13.11 2.10
CA ASP A 46 3.79 -12.74 3.51
C ASP A 46 4.44 -11.36 3.64
N THR A 47 5.51 -11.08 2.88
CA THR A 47 6.10 -9.74 2.80
C THR A 47 5.10 -8.69 2.30
N PHE A 48 4.34 -9.00 1.24
CA PHE A 48 3.28 -8.12 0.76
C PHE A 48 2.25 -7.82 1.84
N ARG A 49 1.78 -8.85 2.55
CA ARG A 49 0.76 -8.71 3.60
C ARG A 49 1.25 -7.85 4.75
N ASP A 50 2.53 -7.97 5.13
CA ASP A 50 3.15 -7.14 6.16
C ASP A 50 3.40 -5.70 5.68
N ALA A 51 3.66 -5.51 4.39
CA ALA A 51 3.87 -4.20 3.77
C ALA A 51 2.55 -3.45 3.51
N ARG A 52 1.46 -4.15 3.20
CA ARG A 52 0.16 -3.53 2.89
C ARG A 52 -0.40 -2.87 4.14
N TRP A 53 -0.51 -1.54 4.10
CA TRP A 53 -1.15 -0.79 5.16
C TRP A 53 -2.66 -0.66 4.93
N GLY A 54 -3.06 -0.29 3.71
CA GLY A 54 -4.47 -0.09 3.38
C GLY A 54 -4.70 0.70 2.10
N GLU A 55 -5.89 1.29 2.01
CA GLU A 55 -6.33 2.12 0.91
C GLU A 55 -6.52 3.56 1.38
N ALA A 56 -6.23 4.52 0.51
CA ALA A 56 -6.46 5.93 0.76
C ALA A 56 -6.85 6.65 -0.54
N ASP A 57 -7.68 7.69 -0.44
CA ASP A 57 -8.06 8.48 -1.60
C ASP A 57 -6.90 9.37 -2.10
N SER A 58 -6.01 9.77 -1.20
CA SER A 58 -4.81 10.55 -1.49
C SER A 58 -3.77 10.40 -0.38
N GLU A 59 -2.54 10.85 -0.64
CA GLU A 59 -1.48 10.93 0.37
C GLU A 59 -1.89 11.82 1.55
N GLU A 60 -2.59 12.93 1.30
CA GLU A 60 -3.13 13.81 2.33
C GLU A 60 -4.20 13.11 3.20
N ALA A 61 -5.15 12.41 2.56
CA ALA A 61 -6.19 11.67 3.27
C ALA A 61 -5.57 10.60 4.18
N PHE A 62 -4.55 9.90 3.69
CA PHE A 62 -3.77 8.97 4.50
C PHE A 62 -3.11 9.66 5.70
N ALA A 63 -2.48 10.81 5.48
CA ALA A 63 -1.78 11.54 6.54
C ALA A 63 -2.73 12.05 7.65
N VAL A 64 -3.97 12.44 7.29
CA VAL A 64 -5.02 12.79 8.26
C VAL A 64 -5.35 11.61 9.17
N GLU A 65 -5.69 10.46 8.57
CA GLU A 65 -6.04 9.25 9.33
C GLU A 65 -4.85 8.77 10.16
N PHE A 66 -3.64 8.77 9.58
CA PHE A 66 -2.42 8.37 10.27
C PHE A 66 -2.11 9.27 11.48
N ALA A 67 -2.24 10.59 11.33
CA ALA A 67 -2.02 11.53 12.42
C ALA A 67 -3.05 11.36 13.54
N SER A 68 -4.30 11.05 13.19
CA SER A 68 -5.37 10.73 14.13
C SER A 68 -5.08 9.42 14.89
N ASP A 69 -4.79 8.34 14.16
CA ASP A 69 -4.53 7.00 14.72
C ASP A 69 -3.29 6.95 15.62
N THR A 70 -2.25 7.70 15.27
CA THR A 70 -1.01 7.78 16.05
C THR A 70 -1.10 8.79 17.20
N GLY A 71 -2.13 9.63 17.23
CA GLY A 71 -2.25 10.73 18.18
C GLY A 71 -1.16 11.79 18.00
N LEU A 72 -0.68 12.02 16.77
CA LEU A 72 0.41 12.95 16.45
C LEU A 72 0.18 14.34 17.04
N LEU A 73 -1.07 14.79 17.07
CA LEU A 73 -1.48 16.10 17.58
C LEU A 73 -2.16 16.05 18.95
N ALA A 74 -2.11 14.91 19.66
CA ALA A 74 -2.85 14.73 20.93
C ALA A 74 -2.43 15.72 22.03
N ASP A 75 -1.16 16.13 22.05
CA ASP A 75 -0.63 17.10 23.00
C ASP A 75 -0.65 18.56 22.46
N VAL A 76 -1.13 18.76 21.23
CA VAL A 76 -1.20 20.09 20.61
C VAL A 76 -2.56 20.71 20.92
N PRO A 77 -2.61 21.97 21.39
CA PRO A 77 -3.89 22.66 21.59
C PRO A 77 -4.72 22.68 20.30
N GLU A 78 -6.01 22.38 20.40
CA GLU A 78 -6.91 22.28 19.24
C GLU A 78 -6.85 23.53 18.33
N THR A 79 -6.75 24.71 18.92
CA THR A 79 -6.63 25.98 18.19
C THR A 79 -5.39 26.07 17.30
N VAL A 80 -4.32 25.35 17.65
CA VAL A 80 -3.08 25.26 16.87
C VAL A 80 -3.15 24.08 15.89
N ALA A 81 -3.73 22.95 16.31
CA ALA A 81 -3.90 21.76 15.48
C ALA A 81 -4.73 22.04 14.20
N LEU A 82 -5.67 22.99 14.25
CA LEU A 82 -6.43 23.45 13.08
C LEU A 82 -5.57 24.01 11.93
N TYR A 83 -4.32 24.41 12.22
CA TYR A 83 -3.39 24.94 11.22
C TYR A 83 -2.33 23.91 10.80
N PHE A 84 -2.45 22.65 11.24
CA PHE A 84 -1.53 21.61 10.82
C PHE A 84 -1.72 21.31 9.32
N ASP A 85 -0.61 21.31 8.60
CA ASP A 85 -0.59 21.11 7.15
C ASP A 85 -0.38 19.63 6.83
N TYR A 86 -1.49 18.91 6.65
CA TYR A 86 -1.47 17.47 6.35
C TYR A 86 -0.88 17.17 4.97
N GLU A 87 -1.02 18.07 4.00
CA GLU A 87 -0.44 17.91 2.66
C GLU A 87 1.10 17.95 2.75
N ALA A 88 1.65 18.94 3.46
CA ALA A 88 3.09 19.04 3.69
C ALA A 88 3.61 17.83 4.49
N TYR A 89 2.87 17.42 5.52
CA TYR A 89 3.24 16.24 6.32
C TYR A 89 3.24 14.96 5.48
N ALA A 90 2.23 14.74 4.63
CA ALA A 90 2.17 13.61 3.73
C ALA A 90 3.40 13.57 2.80
N ARG A 91 3.73 14.71 2.19
CA ARG A 91 4.89 14.81 1.28
C ARG A 91 6.21 14.40 1.92
N ASP A 92 6.37 14.64 3.22
CA ASP A 92 7.55 14.23 3.97
C ASP A 92 7.44 12.76 4.45
N LEU A 93 6.23 12.27 4.72
CA LEU A 93 5.96 10.92 5.22
C LEU A 93 6.17 9.82 4.16
N PHE A 94 5.72 10.05 2.92
CA PHE A 94 5.76 9.03 1.88
C PHE A 94 7.19 8.66 1.45
N PRO A 95 8.05 9.57 0.96
CA PRO A 95 9.37 9.19 0.44
C PRO A 95 10.22 8.33 1.38
N ASP A 96 10.13 8.59 2.70
CA ASP A 96 10.90 7.91 3.73
C ASP A 96 10.25 6.63 4.26
N SER A 97 8.92 6.55 4.36
CA SER A 97 8.25 5.47 5.12
C SER A 97 7.16 4.71 4.37
N PHE A 98 6.57 5.29 3.34
CA PHE A 98 5.41 4.72 2.66
C PHE A 98 5.48 4.85 1.13
N THR A 99 4.59 4.20 0.41
CA THR A 99 4.46 4.37 -1.04
C THR A 99 2.98 4.32 -1.38
N PHE A 100 2.52 5.35 -2.09
CA PHE A 100 1.14 5.46 -2.57
C PHE A 100 1.09 5.14 -4.06
N ILE A 101 0.37 4.07 -4.42
CA ILE A 101 0.22 3.63 -5.81
C ILE A 101 -1.25 3.29 -6.05
N ASP A 102 -1.89 4.07 -6.92
CA ASP A 102 -3.28 3.85 -7.40
C ASP A 102 -4.29 3.60 -6.27
N GLY A 103 -4.20 4.39 -5.19
CA GLY A 103 -5.10 4.27 -4.04
C GLY A 103 -4.64 3.29 -2.95
N HIS A 104 -3.54 2.57 -3.15
CA HIS A 104 -2.99 1.65 -2.16
C HIS A 104 -1.75 2.21 -1.46
N VAL A 105 -1.67 2.04 -0.15
CA VAL A 105 -0.54 2.46 0.68
C VAL A 105 0.25 1.23 1.15
N PHE A 106 1.54 1.24 0.84
CA PHE A 106 2.51 0.23 1.27
C PHE A 106 3.55 0.86 2.19
N ARG A 107 4.00 0.10 3.20
CA ARG A 107 5.19 0.43 3.98
C ARG A 107 6.45 0.02 3.24
N ARG A 108 7.50 0.79 3.43
CA ARG A 108 8.84 0.50 2.90
C ARG A 108 9.68 -0.35 3.86
#